data_AF-A0A9D5V6V0-F1
#
_entry.id   AF-A0A9D5V6V0-F1
#
_cell.length_a   1.000
_cell.length_b   1.000
_cell.length_c   1.000
_cell.angle_alpha   90.00
_cell.angle_beta   90.00
_cell.angle_gamma   90.00
#
_symmetry.space_group_name_H-M   'P 1'
#
loop_
_entity.id
_entity.type
_entity.pdbx_description
1 polymer ?
#
loop_
_entity_poly.entity_id
_entity_poly.type
_entity_poly.pdbx_seq_one_letter_code
_entity_poly.pdbx_strand_id
1 'polypeptide(L)'
;KTFLFLDPTDHVCVDAPFGVGDGTQKDFQLTRPFGFSGGYPFTEPVSSPKVVTSISSALGGVITHPAYTLKEDGLVSFTSPPPAGAVLSWSGEFYYRCRFKEDTIDMNRYFPKLWKVESLEFVGSLGVKI
;
A
#
# COMPACT_ATOMS: atom_id res chain seq x y z
N LYS A 1 -12.34 4.48 15.26
CA LYS A 1 -11.53 3.23 15.18
C LYS A 1 -11.28 2.91 13.71
N THR A 2 -10.12 2.40 13.34
CA THR A 2 -9.76 2.09 11.95
C THR A 2 -9.84 0.59 11.67
N PHE A 3 -9.95 0.22 10.39
CA PHE A 3 -9.88 -1.16 9.90
C PHE A 3 -9.14 -1.20 8.55
N LEU A 4 -8.66 -2.38 8.16
CA LEU A 4 -8.04 -2.59 6.85
C LEU A 4 -9.10 -3.07 5.86
N PHE A 5 -9.16 -2.44 4.70
CA PHE A 5 -10.08 -2.74 3.61
C PHE A 5 -9.28 -3.16 2.38
N LEU A 6 -9.62 -4.32 1.81
CA LEU A 6 -9.10 -4.76 0.54
C LEU A 6 -10.05 -4.28 -0.54
N ASP A 7 -9.67 -3.25 -1.29
CA ASP A 7 -10.49 -2.76 -2.40
C ASP A 7 -10.50 -3.81 -3.52
N PRO A 8 -11.66 -4.36 -3.92
CA PRO A 8 -11.72 -5.40 -4.95
C PRO A 8 -11.18 -4.97 -6.32
N THR A 9 -11.16 -3.66 -6.59
CA THR A 9 -10.78 -3.06 -7.87
C THR A 9 -9.38 -2.44 -7.84
N ASP A 10 -8.89 -2.06 -6.67
CA ASP A 10 -7.64 -1.32 -6.53
C ASP A 10 -6.82 -1.76 -5.32
N HIS A 11 -6.18 -2.92 -5.42
CA HIS A 11 -5.36 -3.47 -4.32
C HIS A 11 -4.05 -4.10 -4.79
N VAL A 12 -3.73 -4.04 -6.09
CA VAL A 12 -2.61 -4.76 -6.69
C VAL A 12 -1.60 -3.77 -7.28
N CYS A 13 -0.33 -4.01 -6.99
CA CYS A 13 0.80 -3.35 -7.65
C CYS A 13 1.59 -4.37 -8.46
N VAL A 14 1.97 -3.99 -9.68
CA VAL A 14 2.87 -4.75 -10.55
C VAL A 14 4.03 -3.85 -10.94
N ASP A 15 5.23 -4.25 -10.56
CA ASP A 15 6.51 -3.57 -10.81
C ASP A 15 6.49 -2.07 -10.45
N ALA A 16 5.76 -1.72 -9.40
CA ALA A 16 5.58 -0.35 -8.95
C ALA A 16 6.90 0.20 -8.40
N PRO A 17 7.40 1.34 -8.92
CA PRO A 17 8.62 1.94 -8.40
C PRO A 17 8.37 2.53 -7.00
N PHE A 18 9.34 2.35 -6.10
CA PHE A 18 9.25 2.87 -4.72
C PHE A 18 10.50 3.59 -4.23
N GLY A 19 11.54 3.68 -5.04
CA GLY A 19 12.74 4.43 -4.71
C GLY A 19 13.81 4.32 -5.78
N VAL A 20 14.84 5.15 -5.63
CA VAL A 20 16.08 5.04 -6.40
C VAL A 20 17.23 5.01 -5.40
N GLY A 21 18.08 4.00 -5.50
CA GLY A 21 19.28 3.90 -4.69
C GLY A 21 20.22 5.08 -4.93
N ASP A 22 20.87 5.53 -3.86
CA ASP A 22 21.92 6.56 -3.89
C ASP A 22 23.28 6.02 -3.42
N GLY A 23 23.37 4.73 -3.09
CA GLY A 23 24.56 4.09 -2.54
C GLY A 23 24.75 4.26 -1.02
N THR A 24 23.85 4.94 -0.32
CA THR A 24 23.95 5.22 1.13
C THR A 24 22.68 4.92 1.93
N GLN A 25 21.51 5.30 1.41
CA GLN A 25 20.20 5.07 2.02
C GLN A 25 19.86 3.58 1.98
N LYS A 26 19.32 3.07 3.08
CA LYS A 26 18.91 1.66 3.23
C LYS A 26 17.41 1.47 3.42
N ASP A 27 16.73 2.51 3.87
CA ASP A 27 15.31 2.45 4.21
C ASP A 27 14.49 3.15 3.15
N PHE A 28 13.52 2.44 2.58
CA PHE A 28 12.65 2.94 1.52
C PHE A 28 11.20 2.58 1.84
N GLN A 29 10.31 3.57 1.87
CA GLN A 29 8.88 3.32 2.04
C GLN A 29 8.33 2.73 0.74
N LEU A 30 7.56 1.65 0.81
CA LEU A 30 6.80 1.17 -0.35
C LEU A 30 5.85 2.27 -0.83
N THR A 31 5.81 2.48 -2.14
CA THR A 31 4.89 3.40 -2.77
C THR A 31 4.27 2.81 -4.00
N ARG A 32 3.14 3.37 -4.42
CA ARG A 32 2.54 3.06 -5.72
C ARG A 32 2.34 4.34 -6.53
N PRO A 33 2.41 4.25 -7.87
CA PRO A 33 1.91 5.32 -8.72
C PRO A 33 0.37 5.34 -8.69
N PHE A 34 -0.21 6.53 -8.60
CA PHE A 34 -1.65 6.75 -8.74
C PHE A 34 -1.90 8.06 -9.49
N GLY A 35 -2.90 8.08 -10.38
CA GLY A 35 -3.21 9.24 -11.21
C GLY A 35 -3.63 8.87 -12.63
N PHE A 36 -3.87 9.89 -13.45
CA PHE A 36 -4.34 9.73 -14.82
C PHE A 36 -3.17 9.58 -15.80
N SER A 37 -3.29 8.67 -16.77
CA SER A 37 -2.32 8.53 -17.86
C SER A 37 -2.34 9.80 -18.73
N GLY A 38 -1.37 10.69 -18.51
CA GLY A 38 -1.25 11.99 -19.22
C GLY A 38 -1.10 13.22 -18.31
N GLY A 39 -1.14 13.08 -16.99
CA GLY A 39 -0.92 14.20 -16.06
C GLY A 39 -0.48 13.73 -14.67
N TYR A 40 0.57 14.38 -14.14
CA TYR A 40 1.23 14.20 -12.83
C TYR A 40 0.97 12.86 -12.13
N PRO A 41 1.79 11.80 -12.36
CA PRO A 41 1.72 10.61 -11.53
C PRO A 41 2.06 11.02 -10.08
N PHE A 42 1.10 10.87 -9.19
CA PHE A 42 1.33 11.03 -7.76
C PHE A 42 1.86 9.70 -7.22
N THR A 43 2.77 9.79 -6.27
CA THR A 43 3.28 8.63 -5.58
C THR A 43 2.64 8.58 -4.20
N GLU A 44 1.91 7.50 -3.92
CA GLU A 44 1.25 7.29 -2.63
C GLU A 44 2.03 6.28 -1.80
N PRO A 45 2.28 6.56 -0.50
CA PRO A 45 2.90 5.59 0.39
C PRO A 45 1.93 4.44 0.67
N VAL A 46 2.44 3.21 0.62
CA VAL A 46 1.71 2.00 0.97
C VAL A 46 2.11 1.57 2.37
N SER A 47 1.31 1.96 3.37
CA SER A 47 1.60 1.72 4.80
C SER A 47 0.88 0.50 5.41
N SER A 48 0.27 -0.33 4.55
CA SER A 48 -0.43 -1.55 4.94
C SER A 48 -0.32 -2.61 3.83
N PRO A 49 0.91 -3.08 3.51
CA PRO A 49 1.07 -4.19 2.57
C PRO A 49 0.34 -5.42 3.10
N LYS A 50 -0.40 -6.10 2.21
CA LYS A 50 -1.03 -7.40 2.50
C LYS A 50 -0.06 -8.53 2.22
N VAL A 51 0.53 -8.51 1.03
CA VAL A 51 1.55 -9.46 0.59
C VAL A 51 2.49 -8.75 -0.38
N VAL A 52 3.79 -8.96 -0.21
CA VAL A 52 4.79 -8.51 -1.17
C VAL A 52 5.35 -9.76 -1.84
N THR A 53 5.13 -9.89 -3.14
CA THR A 53 5.52 -11.07 -3.92
C THR A 53 6.91 -10.92 -4.53
N SER A 54 7.36 -9.69 -4.77
CA SER A 54 8.67 -9.40 -5.32
C SER A 54 9.16 -8.01 -4.91
N ILE A 55 10.46 -7.91 -4.66
CA ILE A 55 11.22 -6.66 -4.66
C ILE A 55 12.36 -6.83 -5.67
N SER A 56 12.59 -5.85 -6.52
CA SER A 56 13.62 -5.89 -7.55
C SER A 56 14.35 -4.56 -7.69
N SER A 57 15.53 -4.62 -8.29
CA SER A 57 16.34 -3.48 -8.70
C SER A 57 16.61 -3.56 -10.19
N ALA A 58 16.48 -2.44 -10.91
CA ALA A 58 16.80 -2.36 -12.33
C ALA A 58 18.27 -2.70 -12.65
N LEU A 59 19.18 -2.57 -11.67
CA LEU A 59 20.61 -2.91 -11.82
C LEU A 59 20.98 -4.29 -11.27
N GLY A 60 20.10 -4.92 -10.49
CA GLY A 60 20.41 -6.13 -9.72
C GLY A 60 19.40 -7.28 -9.86
N GLY A 61 18.30 -7.10 -10.58
CA GLY A 61 17.23 -8.09 -10.68
C GLY A 61 16.42 -8.24 -9.39
N VAL A 62 15.83 -9.42 -9.18
CA VAL A 62 15.04 -9.72 -7.98
C VAL A 62 15.93 -9.79 -6.74
N ILE A 63 15.52 -9.09 -5.68
CA ILE A 63 16.18 -9.07 -4.38
C ILE A 63 15.43 -10.05 -3.48
N THR A 64 16.16 -10.99 -2.86
CA THR A 64 15.58 -12.03 -2.00
C THR A 64 16.01 -11.85 -0.54
N HIS A 65 15.26 -12.46 0.37
CA HIS A 65 15.66 -12.54 1.77
C HIS A 65 17.01 -13.30 1.90
N PRO A 66 17.95 -12.89 2.78
CA PRO A 66 17.82 -11.85 3.81
C PRO A 66 18.32 -10.45 3.39
N ALA A 67 18.45 -10.16 2.09
CA ALA A 67 19.02 -8.88 1.64
C ALA A 67 18.15 -7.66 1.99
N TYR A 68 16.88 -7.88 2.32
CA TYR A 68 16.00 -6.87 2.90
C TYR A 68 15.07 -7.47 3.96
N THR A 69 14.52 -6.61 4.80
CA THR A 69 13.35 -6.88 5.64
C THR A 69 12.22 -5.94 5.28
N LEU A 70 10.97 -6.40 5.48
CA LEU A 70 9.76 -5.61 5.29
C LEU A 70 9.04 -5.48 6.62
N LYS A 71 8.74 -4.25 7.03
CA LYS A 71 7.93 -3.96 8.21
C LYS A 71 6.43 -3.90 7.84
N GLU A 72 5.58 -4.07 8.85
CA GLU A 72 4.11 -4.01 8.69
C GLU A 72 3.60 -2.66 8.17
N ASP A 73 4.36 -1.58 8.38
CA ASP A 73 4.08 -0.23 7.87
C ASP A 73 4.60 -0.01 6.44
N GLY A 74 5.05 -1.06 5.75
CA GLY A 74 5.54 -0.97 4.38
C GLY A 74 6.94 -0.39 4.23
N LEU A 75 7.70 -0.22 5.31
CA LEU A 75 9.11 0.17 5.21
C LEU A 75 9.98 -1.04 4.83
N VAL A 76 10.70 -0.90 3.71
CA VAL A 76 11.71 -1.86 3.25
C VAL A 76 13.09 -1.40 3.74
N SER A 77 13.77 -2.25 4.49
CA SER A 77 15.12 -2.00 5.01
C SER A 77 16.12 -2.97 4.38
N PHE A 78 17.05 -2.46 3.58
CA PHE A 78 18.10 -3.27 2.94
C PHE A 78 19.31 -3.47 3.87
N THR A 79 19.96 -4.63 3.78
CA THR A 79 21.18 -4.92 4.57
C THR A 79 22.38 -4.13 4.05
N SER A 80 22.52 -4.01 2.73
CA SER A 80 23.44 -3.12 2.02
C SER A 80 22.66 -2.02 1.28
N PRO A 81 23.19 -0.79 1.18
CA PRO A 81 22.49 0.27 0.46
C PRO A 81 22.41 -0.08 -1.04
N PRO A 82 21.25 0.09 -1.69
CA PRO A 82 21.13 -0.10 -3.12
C PRO A 82 22.09 0.84 -3.89
N PRO A 83 22.74 0.38 -4.97
CA PRO A 83 23.67 1.20 -5.74
C PRO A 83 23.04 2.49 -6.26
N ALA A 84 23.85 3.52 -6.45
CA ALA A 84 23.41 4.78 -7.04
C ALA A 84 22.76 4.54 -8.42
N GLY A 85 21.54 5.05 -8.61
CA GLY A 85 20.75 4.89 -9.84
C GLY A 85 19.97 3.58 -9.95
N ALA A 86 20.04 2.70 -8.94
CA ALA A 86 19.21 1.49 -8.90
C ALA A 86 17.74 1.85 -8.64
N VAL A 87 16.91 1.85 -9.68
CA VAL A 87 15.45 1.96 -9.51
C VAL A 87 14.93 0.70 -8.83
N LEU A 88 14.23 0.88 -7.71
CA LEU A 88 13.66 -0.19 -6.93
C LEU A 88 12.17 -0.32 -7.25
N SER A 89 11.74 -1.54 -7.54
CA SER A 89 10.34 -1.88 -7.86
C SER A 89 9.83 -2.99 -6.96
N TRP A 90 8.52 -3.00 -6.72
CA TRP A 90 7.87 -4.07 -5.97
C TRP A 90 6.56 -4.51 -6.64
N SER A 91 6.20 -5.76 -6.39
CA SER A 91 4.91 -6.33 -6.79
C SER A 91 4.23 -6.94 -5.57
N GLY A 92 2.90 -6.88 -5.52
CA GLY A 92 2.14 -7.41 -4.39
C GLY A 92 0.74 -6.83 -4.26
N GLU A 93 0.14 -7.04 -3.10
CA GLU A 93 -1.17 -6.51 -2.74
C GLU A 93 -1.08 -5.65 -1.47
N PHE A 94 -1.99 -4.69 -1.33
CA PHE A 94 -2.07 -3.79 -0.20
C PHE A 94 -3.51 -3.57 0.28
N TYR A 95 -3.64 -3.11 1.51
CA TYR A 95 -4.89 -2.66 2.08
C TYR A 95 -4.96 -1.13 2.10
N TYR A 96 -6.17 -0.60 1.99
CA TYR A 96 -6.49 0.71 2.49
C TYR A 96 -6.73 0.65 3.99
N ARG A 97 -6.17 1.59 4.73
CA ARG A 97 -6.61 1.80 6.10
C ARG A 97 -7.81 2.74 6.05
N CYS A 98 -8.91 2.32 6.63
CA CYS A 98 -10.19 3.01 6.57
C CYS A 98 -10.77 3.28 7.95
N ARG A 99 -11.69 4.23 8.03
CA ARG A 99 -12.62 4.42 9.16
C ARG A 99 -13.99 4.79 8.64
N PHE A 100 -15.04 4.47 9.41
CA PHE A 100 -16.37 4.96 9.09
C PHE A 100 -16.37 6.49 9.02
N LYS A 101 -17.12 7.01 8.04
CA LYS A 101 -17.24 8.43 7.81
C LYS A 101 -18.06 9.10 8.92
N GLU A 102 -19.13 8.41 9.32
CA GLU A 102 -20.05 8.83 10.36
C GLU A 102 -19.93 7.93 11.59
N ASP A 103 -20.26 8.48 12.76
CA ASP A 103 -20.26 7.76 14.03
C ASP A 103 -21.60 7.02 14.29
N THR A 104 -22.62 7.28 13.47
CA THR A 104 -23.95 6.68 13.56
C THR A 104 -24.31 5.96 12.27
N ILE A 105 -25.04 4.85 12.40
CA ILE A 105 -25.53 4.05 11.26
C ILE A 105 -27.05 3.96 11.38
N ASP A 106 -27.76 4.46 10.37
CA ASP A 106 -29.21 4.35 10.28
C ASP A 106 -29.60 2.98 9.71
N MET A 107 -30.15 2.12 10.58
CA MET A 107 -30.53 0.75 10.23
C MET A 107 -32.05 0.56 10.32
N ASN A 108 -32.62 -0.11 9.32
CA ASN A 108 -34.02 -0.51 9.34
C ASN A 108 -34.13 -2.01 9.60
N ARG A 109 -35.06 -2.40 10.49
CA ARG A 109 -35.37 -3.81 10.71
C ARG A 109 -36.20 -4.34 9.55
N TYR A 110 -35.60 -5.18 8.72
CA TYR A 110 -36.21 -5.71 7.50
C TYR A 110 -37.02 -6.99 7.77
N PHE A 111 -36.52 -7.86 8.66
CA PHE A 111 -37.21 -9.06 9.15
C PHE A 111 -36.85 -9.32 10.63
N PRO A 112 -37.55 -10.22 11.35
CA PRO A 112 -37.09 -10.67 12.66
C PRO A 112 -35.62 -11.13 12.58
N LYS A 113 -34.76 -10.54 13.42
CA LYS A 113 -33.31 -10.77 13.46
C LYS A 113 -32.51 -10.33 12.22
N LEU A 114 -33.12 -9.63 11.25
CA LEU A 114 -32.45 -9.12 10.06
C LEU A 114 -32.58 -7.60 9.97
N TRP A 115 -31.43 -6.93 9.95
CA TRP A 115 -31.31 -5.48 9.82
C TRP A 115 -30.66 -5.15 8.49
N LYS A 116 -31.13 -4.07 7.87
CA LYS A 116 -30.62 -3.57 6.59
C LYS A 116 -30.11 -2.15 6.79
N VAL A 117 -28.98 -1.85 6.15
CA VAL A 117 -28.48 -0.50 5.93
C VAL A 117 -28.58 -0.18 4.44
N GLU A 118 -29.02 1.01 4.07
CA GLU A 118 -29.09 1.41 2.66
C GLU A 118 -27.73 1.90 2.14
N SER A 119 -26.98 2.62 2.98
CA SER A 119 -25.64 3.11 2.67
C SER A 119 -24.75 2.99 3.90
N LEU A 120 -23.49 2.67 3.67
CA LEU A 120 -22.43 2.71 4.67
C LEU A 120 -21.17 3.26 4.03
N GLU A 121 -20.72 4.42 4.51
CA GLU A 121 -19.58 5.13 3.95
C GLU A 121 -18.36 5.04 4.88
N PHE A 122 -17.18 4.91 4.28
CA PHE A 122 -15.91 5.02 4.96
C PHE A 122 -14.94 5.84 4.11
N VAL A 123 -13.99 6.48 4.79
CA VAL A 123 -12.87 7.16 4.16
C VAL A 123 -11.62 6.32 4.35
N GLY A 124 -10.75 6.31 3.35
CA GLY A 124 -9.55 5.47 3.32
C GLY A 124 -8.31 6.23 2.86
N SER A 125 -7.15 5.79 3.33
CA SER A 125 -5.84 6.23 2.83
C SER A 125 -4.88 5.04 2.82
N LEU A 126 -3.91 5.08 1.90
CA LEU A 126 -2.76 4.18 1.91
C LEU A 126 -1.70 4.62 2.92
N GLY A 127 -1.71 5.88 3.34
CA GLY A 127 -0.83 6.41 4.37
C GLY A 127 -1.25 6.04 5.79
N VAL A 128 -0.47 6.52 6.77
CA VAL A 128 -0.71 6.26 8.20
C VAL A 128 -1.85 7.13 8.76
N LYS A 129 -2.21 8.22 8.08
CA LYS A 129 -3.20 9.21 8.54
C LYS A 129 -4.53 9.09 7.77
N ILE A 130 -5.65 9.13 8.50
CA ILE A 130 -7.05 9.01 8.06
C ILE A 130 -7.98 9.67 9.08
#